data_AF-C0EPV1-F1
#
_entry.id   AF-C0EPV1-F1
#
_cell.length_a   1.000
_cell.length_b   1.000
_cell.length_c   1.000
_cell.angle_alpha   90.00
_cell.angle_beta   90.00
_cell.angle_gamma   90.00
#
_symmetry.space_group_name_H-M   'P 1'
#
loop_
_entity.id
_entity.type
_entity.pdbx_description
1 polymer ?
#
loop_
_entity_poly.entity_id
_entity_poly.type
_entity_poly.pdbx_seq_one_letter_code
_entity_poly.pdbx_strand_id
1 'polypeptide(L)'
;MLEIETQQNQILTEINSIFNNQTTPSEAEVKLVQSRLVLGKTVDDLQLDQEVKAKYTPVIGSLMHNISGDPDPKLTVGSFTVQDEWFNKTFTLTAKSNKAYTLTLPDKHVVEGKVGVPLKINNQTTLKIDQILANPGQEFALTKFSRISAIENIQNKLAVISKGKTSPIINLTFTDTDPKRTSVILNSIADNYVAQNRERDVQVASSGLAFISEELPRLKETLQDAENKLNAYRQQSGSLDIPLESKGALESLTGIETQITLLKTEEAGLAELYTPEHPSYKAVLDKLAVLERAKNKINQQIAELPNTQQEVIRLTRDVETNQATYVQLLSKQQELNIMKASAQGNVRIVDYAYVPENPVAPRKAVITLLSALAAGSLTALWLMIRNRMKNGITSSEEIENLNLEVVALVPHSKTQQKRDFFKSKFKKTGGRSNYLPASEDRADTAVEAIRALRTNIYFSMLDAPNNILMITGAAPEAGKSFISANLATVMAQSGKRILLIDTDMRKGYLDRLFGLTPRVRLV
;
A
#
# COMPACT_ATOMS: atom_id res chain seq x y z
N MET A 1 -3.77 8.56 18.48
CA MET A 1 -4.46 7.43 19.13
C MET A 1 -5.72 7.98 19.80
N LEU A 2 -6.86 7.33 19.58
CA LEU A 2 -8.14 7.69 20.19
C LEU A 2 -8.55 6.60 21.19
N GLU A 3 -9.13 7.02 22.31
CA GLU A 3 -9.78 6.15 23.29
C GLU A 3 -11.27 6.46 23.29
N ILE A 4 -12.07 5.41 23.20
CA ILE A 4 -13.53 5.48 23.26
C ILE A 4 -13.92 5.03 24.66
N GLU A 5 -14.41 5.97 25.46
CA GLU A 5 -15.05 5.63 26.72
C GLU A 5 -16.42 5.04 26.41
N THR A 6 -16.56 3.73 26.62
CA THR A 6 -17.88 3.12 26.64
C THR A 6 -18.61 3.58 27.90
N GLN A 7 -19.30 4.73 27.85
CA GLN A 7 -20.48 4.94 28.70
C GLN A 7 -21.59 4.00 28.18
N GLN A 8 -21.38 2.71 28.38
CA GLN A 8 -22.37 1.70 28.07
C GLN A 8 -23.49 1.86 29.10
N ASN A 9 -24.66 2.32 28.64
CA ASN A 9 -25.92 1.96 29.29
C ASN A 9 -25.86 0.43 29.46
N GLN A 10 -25.75 -0.04 30.71
CA GLN A 10 -25.61 -1.47 31.05
C GLN A 10 -26.67 -2.34 30.34
N ILE A 11 -27.83 -1.74 30.06
CA ILE A 11 -28.95 -2.31 29.33
C ILE A 11 -28.60 -2.68 27.87
N LEU A 12 -27.85 -1.83 27.15
CA LEU A 12 -27.45 -2.10 25.75
C LEU A 12 -26.35 -3.16 25.67
N THR A 13 -25.52 -3.28 26.71
CA THR A 13 -24.47 -4.29 26.82
C THR A 13 -25.05 -5.69 27.02
N GLU A 14 -26.07 -5.80 27.88
CA GLU A 14 -26.80 -7.05 28.09
C GLU A 14 -27.50 -7.52 26.79
N ILE A 15 -28.10 -6.60 26.03
CA ILE A 15 -28.78 -6.94 24.76
C ILE A 15 -27.78 -7.34 23.65
N ASN A 16 -26.66 -6.63 23.53
CA ASN A 16 -25.61 -6.98 22.56
C ASN A 16 -24.94 -8.33 22.86
N SER A 17 -24.99 -8.80 24.12
CA SER A 17 -24.52 -10.14 24.50
C SER A 17 -25.51 -11.26 24.18
N ILE A 18 -26.80 -10.94 24.00
CA ILE A 18 -27.88 -11.91 23.71
C ILE A 18 -28.08 -12.12 22.20
N PHE A 19 -27.88 -11.07 21.39
CA PHE A 19 -27.97 -11.16 19.93
C PHE A 19 -26.58 -11.33 19.30
N ASN A 20 -26.28 -12.55 18.87
CA ASN A 20 -24.98 -13.06 18.40
C ASN A 20 -24.39 -12.43 17.11
N ASN A 21 -24.71 -11.17 16.77
CA ASN A 21 -24.07 -10.43 15.68
C ASN A 21 -23.10 -9.39 16.25
N GLN A 22 -21.88 -9.85 16.54
CA GLN A 22 -20.75 -9.07 17.02
C GLN A 22 -20.29 -8.05 15.96
N THR A 23 -20.95 -6.90 15.82
CA THR A 23 -20.20 -5.71 15.42
C THR A 23 -19.58 -5.18 16.70
N THR A 24 -18.26 -5.37 16.83
CA THR A 24 -17.55 -4.82 17.98
C THR A 24 -17.74 -3.30 17.95
N PRO A 25 -17.91 -2.62 19.10
CA PRO A 25 -18.01 -1.15 19.15
C PRO A 25 -16.90 -0.48 18.33
N SER A 26 -15.72 -1.11 18.26
CA SER A 26 -14.58 -0.65 17.48
C SER A 26 -14.80 -0.61 15.96
N GLU A 27 -15.59 -1.50 15.35
CA GLU A 27 -15.82 -1.51 13.89
C GLU A 27 -16.78 -0.41 13.42
N ALA A 28 -17.81 -0.11 14.22
CA ALA A 28 -18.71 1.00 13.93
C ALA A 28 -17.94 2.33 13.98
N GLU A 29 -17.11 2.50 15.01
CA GLU A 29 -16.31 3.71 15.19
C GLU A 29 -15.23 3.87 14.10
N VAL A 30 -14.61 2.78 13.65
CA VAL A 30 -13.71 2.78 12.47
C VAL A 30 -14.41 3.42 11.25
N LYS A 31 -15.65 3.01 10.97
CA LYS A 31 -16.43 3.55 9.84
C LYS A 31 -16.85 5.00 10.06
N LEU A 32 -17.16 5.39 11.29
CA LEU A 32 -17.55 6.76 11.62
C LEU A 32 -16.39 7.75 11.43
N VAL A 33 -15.18 7.37 11.83
CA VAL A 33 -13.97 8.19 11.57
C VAL A 33 -13.73 8.38 10.07
N GLN A 34 -13.96 7.33 9.28
CA GLN A 34 -13.82 7.37 7.82
C GLN A 34 -15.02 8.01 7.10
N SER A 35 -16.03 8.50 7.83
CA SER A 35 -17.23 9.06 7.24
C SER A 35 -16.96 10.37 6.50
N ARG A 36 -17.78 10.65 5.49
CA ARG A 36 -17.73 11.91 4.73
C ARG A 36 -17.99 13.14 5.59
N LEU A 37 -18.64 12.97 6.74
CA LEU A 37 -18.91 14.06 7.66
C LEU A 37 -17.61 14.53 8.33
N VAL A 38 -16.82 13.59 8.86
CA VAL A 38 -15.52 13.87 9.49
C VAL A 38 -14.45 14.25 8.45
N LEU A 39 -14.26 13.42 7.42
CA LEU A 39 -13.23 13.66 6.41
C LEU A 39 -13.56 14.89 5.56
N GLY A 40 -14.83 15.10 5.22
CA GLY A 40 -15.27 16.26 4.46
C GLY A 40 -15.03 17.58 5.19
N LYS A 41 -15.33 17.64 6.50
CA LYS A 41 -15.00 18.81 7.31
C LYS A 41 -13.50 19.09 7.32
N THR A 42 -12.68 18.05 7.40
CA THR A 42 -11.21 18.18 7.34
C THR A 42 -10.71 18.67 5.98
N VAL A 43 -11.34 18.23 4.88
CA VAL A 43 -11.06 18.74 3.53
C VAL A 43 -11.35 20.24 3.47
N ASP A 44 -12.48 20.66 4.03
CA ASP A 44 -12.95 22.04 3.98
C ASP A 44 -12.05 22.95 4.87
N ASP A 45 -11.74 22.53 6.10
CA ASP A 45 -10.92 23.29 7.06
C ASP A 45 -9.48 23.51 6.58
N LEU A 46 -8.87 22.48 5.98
CA LEU A 46 -7.48 22.50 5.53
C LEU A 46 -7.32 22.74 4.02
N GLN A 47 -8.42 23.01 3.31
CA GLN A 47 -8.44 23.22 1.85
C GLN A 47 -7.72 22.10 1.07
N LEU A 48 -7.95 20.84 1.47
CA LEU A 48 -7.29 19.66 0.88
C LEU A 48 -7.82 19.31 -0.51
N ASP A 49 -8.78 20.08 -1.02
CA ASP A 49 -9.27 20.02 -2.38
C ASP A 49 -8.31 20.68 -3.39
N GLN A 50 -7.22 21.30 -2.93
CA GLN A 50 -6.20 21.92 -3.76
C GLN A 50 -4.87 21.16 -3.64
N GLU A 51 -4.30 20.80 -4.79
CA GLU A 51 -2.98 20.19 -4.86
C GLU A 51 -2.07 20.97 -5.80
N VAL A 52 -0.84 21.18 -5.32
CA VAL A 52 0.23 21.86 -6.04
C VAL A 52 1.45 20.94 -6.05
N LYS A 53 1.89 20.55 -7.24
CA LYS A 53 3.07 19.70 -7.44
C LYS A 53 4.05 20.39 -8.38
N ALA A 54 5.30 20.55 -7.95
CA ALA A 54 6.37 21.00 -8.85
C ALA A 54 6.69 19.89 -9.86
N LYS A 55 6.77 20.23 -11.15
CA LYS A 55 7.22 19.30 -12.20
C LYS A 55 8.74 19.36 -12.31
N TYR A 56 9.39 18.20 -12.19
CA TYR A 56 10.82 18.04 -12.43
C TYR A 56 11.06 17.46 -13.83
N THR A 57 12.20 17.77 -14.46
CA THR A 57 12.53 17.25 -15.79
C THR A 57 12.70 15.72 -15.77
N PRO A 58 12.14 14.99 -16.77
CA PRO A 58 11.78 13.57 -16.64
C PRO A 58 12.93 12.56 -16.58
N VAL A 59 14.19 12.94 -16.85
CA VAL A 59 15.29 11.97 -16.98
C VAL A 59 16.31 12.05 -15.85
N ILE A 60 16.65 13.26 -15.37
CA ILE A 60 17.68 13.47 -14.34
C ILE A 60 17.33 14.62 -13.37
N GLY A 61 16.18 15.28 -13.55
CA GLY A 61 15.85 16.52 -12.84
C GLY A 61 15.76 16.37 -11.33
N SER A 62 15.04 15.36 -10.84
CA SER A 62 14.90 15.11 -9.40
C SER A 62 16.21 14.62 -8.76
N LEU A 63 17.06 13.91 -9.52
CA LEU A 63 18.36 13.44 -9.04
C LEU A 63 19.35 14.59 -8.93
N MET A 64 19.42 15.45 -9.94
CA MET A 64 20.30 16.62 -9.97
C MET A 64 19.85 17.69 -8.96
N HIS A 65 18.55 17.90 -8.77
CA HIS A 65 18.02 18.83 -7.78
C HIS A 65 18.40 18.43 -6.35
N ASN A 66 18.25 17.14 -6.02
CA ASN A 66 18.67 16.60 -4.71
C ASN A 66 20.18 16.68 -4.47
N ILE A 67 21.00 16.74 -5.53
CA ILE A 67 22.46 16.88 -5.46
C ILE A 67 22.89 18.36 -5.41
N SER A 68 22.14 19.25 -6.08
CA SER A 68 22.41 20.70 -6.18
C SER A 68 22.25 21.42 -4.84
N GLY A 69 21.34 20.94 -3.98
CA GLY A 69 21.00 21.61 -2.72
C GLY A 69 20.20 22.90 -2.91
N ASP A 70 19.64 23.11 -4.11
CA ASP A 70 18.75 24.24 -4.39
C ASP A 70 17.45 24.11 -3.58
N PRO A 71 16.91 25.20 -3.03
CA PRO A 71 15.65 25.17 -2.31
C PRO A 71 14.51 24.69 -3.24
N ASP A 72 13.67 23.80 -2.71
CA ASP A 72 12.55 23.26 -3.47
C ASP A 72 11.62 24.38 -3.97
N PRO A 73 11.23 24.36 -5.25
CA PRO A 73 10.36 25.37 -5.81
C PRO A 73 9.02 25.33 -5.08
N LYS A 74 8.61 26.46 -4.50
CA LYS A 74 7.40 26.57 -3.68
C LYS A 74 6.41 27.53 -4.32
N LEU A 75 5.16 27.09 -4.41
CA LEU A 75 4.04 27.88 -4.91
C LEU A 75 2.94 27.91 -3.85
N THR A 76 2.57 29.10 -3.40
CA THR A 76 1.47 29.31 -2.46
C THR A 76 0.26 29.84 -3.22
N VAL A 77 -0.81 29.04 -3.23
CA VAL A 77 -2.11 29.41 -3.81
C VAL A 77 -2.97 30.02 -2.71
N GLY A 78 -3.58 31.17 -2.97
CA GLY A 78 -4.44 31.86 -2.01
C GLY A 78 -5.92 31.50 -2.19
N SER A 79 -6.42 31.59 -3.42
CA SER A 79 -7.79 31.18 -3.76
C SER A 79 -7.83 30.49 -5.10
N PHE A 80 -8.49 29.33 -5.16
CA PHE A 80 -8.65 28.58 -6.39
C PHE A 80 -10.07 28.01 -6.50
N THR A 81 -10.84 28.59 -7.40
CA THR A 81 -12.21 28.17 -7.74
C THR A 81 -12.24 27.83 -9.22
N VAL A 82 -12.90 26.74 -9.58
CA VAL A 82 -13.04 26.26 -10.97
C VAL A 82 -14.49 25.89 -11.25
N GLN A 83 -14.89 25.96 -12.51
CA GLN A 83 -16.16 25.39 -12.98
C GLN A 83 -16.17 23.86 -12.89
N ASP A 84 -17.36 23.27 -12.84
CA ASP A 84 -17.56 21.84 -12.57
C ASP A 84 -16.80 20.92 -13.54
N GLU A 85 -16.74 21.29 -14.82
CA GLU A 85 -16.05 20.52 -15.87
C GLU A 85 -14.53 20.45 -15.70
N TRP A 86 -13.95 21.33 -14.88
CA TRP A 86 -12.51 21.46 -14.67
C TRP A 86 -12.05 20.86 -13.34
N PHE A 87 -12.97 20.35 -12.51
CA PHE A 87 -12.59 19.53 -11.36
C PHE A 87 -11.78 18.32 -11.80
N ASN A 88 -10.79 17.96 -10.98
CA ASN A 88 -9.88 16.84 -11.19
C ASN A 88 -8.99 16.98 -12.45
N LYS A 89 -9.04 18.11 -13.16
CA LYS A 89 -8.16 18.41 -14.29
C LYS A 89 -6.96 19.24 -13.82
N THR A 90 -5.81 19.00 -14.46
CA THR A 90 -4.56 19.67 -14.10
C THR A 90 -4.36 20.93 -14.94
N PHE A 91 -4.09 22.03 -14.25
CA PHE A 91 -3.61 23.28 -14.78
C PHE A 91 -2.09 23.29 -14.68
N THR A 92 -1.39 23.76 -15.72
CA THR A 92 0.07 23.90 -15.66
C THR A 92 0.44 25.37 -15.53
N LEU A 93 1.03 25.75 -14.40
CA LEU A 93 1.55 27.09 -14.18
C LEU A 93 3.05 27.11 -14.46
N THR A 94 3.50 28.00 -15.34
CA THR A 94 4.91 28.24 -15.61
C THR A 94 5.32 29.58 -15.02
N ALA A 95 6.30 29.58 -14.12
CA ALA A 95 6.82 30.79 -13.50
C ALA A 95 7.62 31.60 -14.54
N LYS A 96 7.22 32.86 -14.82
CA LYS A 96 8.05 33.77 -15.63
C LYS A 96 9.04 34.54 -14.76
N SER A 97 8.58 34.94 -13.58
CA SER A 97 9.37 35.60 -12.53
C SER A 97 8.66 35.44 -11.19
N ASN A 98 9.26 35.94 -10.11
CA ASN A 98 8.61 35.95 -8.79
C ASN A 98 7.34 36.84 -8.72
N LYS A 99 7.01 37.59 -9.80
CA LYS A 99 5.84 38.49 -9.87
C LYS A 99 4.85 38.14 -10.99
N ALA A 100 5.21 37.26 -11.92
CA ALA A 100 4.39 36.95 -13.09
C ALA A 100 4.48 35.48 -13.49
N TYR A 101 3.38 34.93 -13.99
CA TYR A 101 3.28 33.54 -14.42
C TYR A 101 2.38 33.40 -15.64
N THR A 102 2.53 32.29 -16.36
CA THR A 102 1.59 31.83 -17.38
C THR A 102 0.86 30.60 -16.87
N LEU A 103 -0.45 30.55 -17.05
CA LEU A 103 -1.30 29.42 -16.69
C LEU A 103 -1.84 28.78 -17.96
N THR A 104 -1.47 27.53 -18.18
CA THR A 104 -2.05 26.67 -19.22
C THR A 104 -3.25 25.94 -18.63
N LEU A 105 -4.41 26.24 -19.20
CA LEU A 105 -5.70 25.66 -18.87
C LEU A 105 -5.83 24.21 -19.37
N PRO A 106 -6.77 23.41 -18.85
CA PRO A 106 -6.99 22.04 -19.29
C PRO A 106 -7.38 21.91 -20.78
N ASP A 107 -7.96 22.96 -21.36
CA ASP A 107 -8.32 23.07 -22.77
C ASP A 107 -7.17 23.57 -23.66
N LYS A 108 -5.96 23.71 -23.09
CA LYS A 108 -4.71 24.20 -23.71
C LYS A 108 -4.63 25.70 -23.98
N HIS A 109 -5.63 26.49 -23.59
CA HIS A 109 -5.49 27.95 -23.64
C HIS A 109 -4.48 28.44 -22.60
N VAL A 110 -3.70 29.46 -22.95
CA VAL A 110 -2.69 30.04 -22.06
C VAL A 110 -3.11 31.44 -21.67
N VAL A 111 -3.10 31.72 -20.36
CA VAL A 111 -3.46 33.02 -19.79
C VAL A 111 -2.31 33.55 -18.95
N GLU A 112 -2.05 34.86 -19.01
CA GLU A 112 -1.03 35.50 -18.19
C GLU A 112 -1.62 36.02 -16.88
N GLY A 113 -0.91 35.79 -15.77
CA GLY A 113 -1.29 36.25 -14.44
C GLY A 113 -0.16 36.95 -13.70
N LYS A 114 -0.53 37.76 -12.71
CA LYS A 114 0.40 38.46 -11.81
C LYS A 114 0.19 37.96 -10.37
N VAL A 115 1.29 37.79 -9.64
CA VAL A 115 1.27 37.35 -8.24
C VAL A 115 0.57 38.40 -7.37
N GLY A 116 -0.30 37.97 -6.46
CA GLY A 116 -1.09 38.81 -5.57
C GLY A 116 -2.41 39.33 -6.16
N VAL A 117 -2.61 39.23 -7.49
CA VAL A 117 -3.82 39.70 -8.18
C VAL A 117 -4.70 38.51 -8.58
N PRO A 118 -6.00 38.49 -8.24
CA PRO A 118 -6.89 37.41 -8.65
C PRO A 118 -7.10 37.45 -10.18
N LEU A 119 -6.71 36.38 -10.85
CA LEU A 119 -6.93 36.15 -12.27
C LEU A 119 -8.33 35.55 -12.47
N LYS A 120 -9.23 36.32 -13.09
CA LYS A 120 -10.54 35.83 -13.51
C LYS A 120 -10.44 35.29 -14.93
N ILE A 121 -10.71 34.00 -15.09
CA ILE A 121 -10.64 33.31 -16.39
C ILE A 121 -12.02 33.30 -17.04
N ASN A 122 -13.05 33.03 -16.23
CA ASN A 122 -14.45 33.17 -16.57
C ASN A 122 -15.27 33.49 -15.29
N ASN A 123 -16.60 33.51 -15.38
CA ASN A 123 -17.46 33.86 -14.26
C ASN A 123 -17.37 32.90 -13.06
N GLN A 124 -16.90 31.67 -13.28
CA GLN A 124 -16.87 30.61 -12.26
C GLN A 124 -15.45 30.16 -11.89
N THR A 125 -14.44 30.58 -12.64
CA THR A 125 -13.05 30.19 -12.46
C THR A 125 -12.19 31.39 -12.11
N THR A 126 -11.68 31.39 -10.88
CA THR A 126 -10.77 32.42 -10.36
C THR A 126 -9.58 31.78 -9.69
N LEU A 127 -8.39 32.30 -9.98
CA LEU A 127 -7.14 31.84 -9.39
C LEU A 127 -6.36 33.03 -8.84
N LYS A 128 -5.96 32.95 -7.58
CA LYS A 128 -5.05 33.91 -6.96
C LYS A 128 -3.84 33.15 -6.43
N ILE A 129 -2.67 33.54 -6.92
CA ILE A 129 -1.37 33.07 -6.44
C ILE A 129 -0.84 34.10 -5.46
N ASP A 130 -0.56 33.70 -4.22
CA ASP A 130 -0.02 34.60 -3.20
C ASP A 130 1.50 34.73 -3.29
N GLN A 131 2.21 33.63 -3.59
CA GLN A 131 3.67 33.64 -3.68
C GLN A 131 4.22 32.58 -4.63
N ILE A 132 5.25 32.95 -5.40
CA ILE A 132 6.06 32.05 -6.23
C ILE A 132 7.52 32.16 -5.79
N LEU A 133 8.10 31.06 -5.34
CA LEU A 133 9.52 30.89 -5.05
C LEU A 133 10.08 29.83 -5.99
N ALA A 134 10.45 30.22 -7.21
CA ALA A 134 10.95 29.31 -8.23
C ALA A 134 11.77 30.03 -9.29
N ASN A 135 12.64 29.27 -9.97
CA ASN A 135 13.40 29.79 -11.11
C ASN A 135 12.46 30.08 -12.31
N PRO A 136 12.77 31.08 -13.15
CA PRO A 136 12.07 31.31 -14.40
C PRO A 136 12.03 30.05 -15.26
N GLY A 137 10.86 29.71 -15.78
CA GLY A 137 10.59 28.49 -16.55
C GLY A 137 10.14 27.28 -15.71
N GLN A 138 10.19 27.35 -14.37
CA GLN A 138 9.71 26.25 -13.53
C GLN A 138 8.20 26.02 -13.70
N GLU A 139 7.82 24.76 -13.92
CA GLU A 139 6.43 24.34 -14.05
C GLU A 139 5.86 23.77 -12.74
N PHE A 140 4.59 24.08 -12.48
CA PHE A 140 3.78 23.55 -11.41
C PHE A 140 2.49 22.96 -11.98
N ALA A 141 2.12 21.77 -11.53
CA ALA A 141 0.81 21.18 -11.73
C ALA A 141 -0.11 21.61 -10.59
N LEU A 142 -1.18 22.35 -10.91
CA LEU A 142 -2.23 22.72 -9.99
C LEU A 142 -3.48 21.91 -10.33
N THR A 143 -4.06 21.24 -9.35
CA THR A 143 -5.31 20.49 -9.54
C THR A 143 -6.29 20.91 -8.46
N LYS A 144 -7.50 21.29 -8.86
CA LYS A 144 -8.64 21.47 -7.95
C LYS A 144 -9.46 20.20 -8.01
N PHE A 145 -9.49 19.45 -6.93
CA PHE A 145 -10.30 18.25 -6.82
C PHE A 145 -11.75 18.62 -6.49
N SER A 146 -12.69 17.80 -6.94
CA SER A 146 -14.05 17.87 -6.39
C SER A 146 -14.02 17.50 -4.90
N ARG A 147 -14.99 17.98 -4.11
CA ARG A 147 -15.07 17.64 -2.69
C ARG A 147 -15.08 16.12 -2.45
N ILE A 148 -15.78 15.37 -3.30
CA ILE A 148 -15.84 13.90 -3.23
C ILE A 148 -14.47 13.29 -3.50
N SER A 149 -13.79 13.71 -4.57
CA SER A 149 -12.46 13.20 -4.92
C SER A 149 -11.41 13.55 -3.86
N ALA A 150 -11.51 14.73 -3.23
CA ALA A 150 -10.66 15.11 -2.12
C ALA A 150 -10.87 14.20 -0.90
N ILE A 151 -12.13 13.88 -0.55
CA ILE A 151 -12.44 12.93 0.52
C ILE A 151 -11.90 11.53 0.20
N GLU A 152 -12.11 11.04 -1.02
CA GLU A 152 -11.62 9.73 -1.46
C GLU A 152 -10.08 9.65 -1.41
N ASN A 153 -9.39 10.72 -1.81
CA ASN A 153 -7.94 10.81 -1.71
C ASN A 153 -7.44 10.70 -0.26
N ILE A 154 -8.13 11.31 0.69
CA ILE A 154 -7.81 11.18 2.12
C ILE A 154 -8.13 9.77 2.60
N GLN A 155 -9.31 9.25 2.25
CA GLN A 155 -9.76 7.93 2.67
C GLN A 155 -8.79 6.83 2.23
N ASN A 156 -8.25 6.91 1.01
CA ASN A 156 -7.26 5.96 0.48
C ASN A 156 -5.89 6.04 1.20
N LYS A 157 -5.57 7.17 1.83
CA LYS A 157 -4.32 7.39 2.58
C LYS A 157 -4.48 7.18 4.09
N LEU A 158 -5.72 7.07 4.59
CA LEU A 158 -6.07 6.93 5.99
C LEU A 158 -6.37 5.46 6.34
N ALA A 159 -5.55 4.88 7.20
CA ALA A 159 -5.82 3.60 7.83
C ALA A 159 -6.33 3.81 9.27
N VAL A 160 -7.45 3.18 9.60
CA VAL A 160 -8.08 3.23 10.92
C VAL A 160 -8.18 1.79 11.43
N ILE A 161 -7.47 1.49 12.53
CA ILE A 161 -7.29 0.12 13.03
C ILE A 161 -7.56 0.10 14.53
N SER A 162 -8.40 -0.83 15.00
CA SER A 162 -8.61 -1.06 16.43
C SER A 162 -7.51 -1.94 17.02
N LYS A 163 -7.10 -1.67 18.27
CA LYS A 163 -6.03 -2.40 18.97
C LYS A 163 -6.55 -3.73 19.57
N GLY A 164 -7.23 -4.54 18.74
CA GLY A 164 -7.87 -5.80 19.12
C GLY A 164 -9.40 -5.71 19.16
N LYS A 165 -10.09 -6.86 19.09
CA LYS A 165 -11.57 -6.95 18.96
C LYS A 165 -12.36 -6.32 20.12
N THR A 166 -11.75 -6.21 21.30
CA THR A 166 -12.40 -5.68 22.51
C THR A 166 -11.73 -4.42 23.04
N SER A 167 -10.71 -3.89 22.34
CA SER A 167 -10.01 -2.71 22.82
C SER A 167 -10.81 -1.44 22.52
N PRO A 168 -10.97 -0.53 23.50
CA PRO A 168 -11.57 0.78 23.28
C PRO A 168 -10.64 1.74 22.50
N ILE A 169 -9.47 1.28 22.06
CA ILE A 169 -8.44 2.11 21.44
C ILE A 169 -8.45 1.95 19.93
N ILE A 170 -8.52 3.09 19.23
CA ILE A 170 -8.40 3.20 17.78
C ILE A 170 -7.11 3.93 17.42
N ASN A 171 -6.34 3.31 16.53
CA ASN A 171 -5.15 3.90 15.92
C ASN A 171 -5.49 4.45 14.54
N LEU A 172 -5.11 5.71 14.33
CA LEU A 172 -5.22 6.39 13.05
C LEU A 172 -3.81 6.51 12.45
N THR A 173 -3.66 6.17 11.17
CA THR A 173 -2.41 6.30 10.43
C THR A 173 -2.71 6.98 9.10
N PHE A 174 -1.95 8.03 8.79
CA PHE A 174 -2.07 8.76 7.51
C PHE A 174 -0.72 8.77 6.80
N THR A 175 -0.71 8.43 5.51
CA THR A 175 0.52 8.36 4.71
C THR A 175 0.50 9.41 3.60
N ASP A 176 1.42 10.37 3.66
CA ASP A 176 1.63 11.37 2.60
C ASP A 176 3.13 11.70 2.43
N THR A 177 3.42 12.59 1.49
CA THR A 177 4.75 13.01 1.04
C THR A 177 5.37 14.09 1.94
N ASP A 178 4.56 15.01 2.49
CA ASP A 178 5.02 16.07 3.39
C ASP A 178 4.77 15.66 4.86
N PRO A 179 5.82 15.46 5.67
CA PRO A 179 5.69 14.98 7.04
C PRO A 179 5.00 16.00 7.96
N LYS A 180 5.18 17.31 7.74
CA LYS A 180 4.54 18.35 8.55
C LYS A 180 3.05 18.40 8.24
N ARG A 181 2.70 18.49 6.95
CA ARG A 181 1.30 18.50 6.51
C ARG A 181 0.57 17.23 6.93
N THR A 182 1.23 16.07 6.86
CA THR A 182 0.69 14.77 7.29
C THR A 182 0.21 14.80 8.74
N SER A 183 1.03 15.30 9.67
CA SER A 183 0.66 15.39 11.09
C SER A 183 -0.54 16.32 11.33
N VAL A 184 -0.58 17.46 10.63
CA VAL A 184 -1.69 18.43 10.73
C VAL A 184 -2.99 17.83 10.21
N ILE A 185 -2.95 17.14 9.06
CA ILE A 185 -4.13 16.47 8.51
C ILE A 185 -4.64 15.42 9.50
N LEU A 186 -3.75 14.55 10.02
CA LEU A 186 -4.15 13.48 10.92
C LEU A 186 -4.73 14.00 12.24
N ASN A 187 -4.14 15.06 12.81
CA ASN A 187 -4.66 15.72 14.00
C ASN A 187 -6.02 16.38 13.73
N SER A 188 -6.18 17.07 12.60
CA SER A 188 -7.47 17.67 12.23
C SER A 188 -8.58 16.63 12.02
N ILE A 189 -8.26 15.45 11.46
CA ILE A 189 -9.23 14.33 11.37
C ILE A 189 -9.66 13.89 12.77
N ALA A 190 -8.71 13.73 13.69
CA ALA A 190 -8.99 13.32 15.07
C ALA A 190 -9.86 14.36 15.80
N ASP A 191 -9.50 15.64 15.71
CA ASP A 191 -10.24 16.75 16.31
C ASP A 191 -11.66 16.84 15.76
N ASN A 192 -11.81 16.75 14.43
CA ASN A 192 -13.11 16.80 13.77
C ASN A 192 -14.01 15.62 14.13
N TYR A 193 -13.46 14.43 14.33
CA TYR A 193 -14.21 13.28 14.82
C TYR A 193 -14.68 13.46 16.26
N VAL A 194 -13.78 13.91 17.15
CA VAL A 194 -14.13 14.19 18.57
C VAL A 194 -15.18 15.28 18.66
N ALA A 195 -15.04 16.36 17.89
CA ALA A 195 -16.02 17.43 17.83
C ALA A 195 -17.37 16.93 17.32
N GLN A 196 -17.38 16.10 16.26
CA GLN A 196 -18.62 15.52 15.73
C GLN A 196 -19.32 14.60 16.73
N ASN A 197 -18.55 13.80 17.47
CA ASN A 197 -19.07 12.90 18.48
C ASN A 197 -19.68 13.69 19.66
N ARG A 198 -18.97 14.72 20.14
CA ARG A 198 -19.47 15.65 21.16
C ARG A 198 -20.77 16.32 20.73
N GLU A 199 -20.84 16.85 19.50
CA GLU A 199 -22.03 17.54 19.00
C GLU A 199 -23.24 16.61 18.96
N ARG A 200 -23.03 15.36 18.50
CA ARG A 200 -24.06 14.32 18.50
C ARG A 200 -24.60 14.06 19.91
N ASP A 201 -23.72 13.89 20.90
CA ASP A 201 -24.13 13.60 22.28
C ASP A 201 -24.88 14.78 22.91
N VAL A 202 -24.44 16.02 22.63
CA VAL A 202 -25.14 17.24 23.08
C VAL A 202 -26.52 17.36 22.44
N GLN A 203 -26.68 16.97 21.17
CA GLN A 203 -27.96 16.96 20.48
C GLN A 203 -28.93 15.95 21.13
N VAL A 204 -28.48 14.71 21.36
CA VAL A 204 -29.29 13.67 22.03
C VAL A 204 -29.73 14.12 23.43
N ALA A 205 -28.79 14.63 24.23
CA ALA A 205 -29.08 15.11 25.57
C ALA A 205 -30.06 16.28 25.56
N SER A 206 -29.94 17.19 24.58
CA SER A 206 -30.86 18.34 24.45
C SER A 206 -32.27 17.91 24.08
N SER A 207 -32.44 16.94 23.18
CA SER A 207 -33.76 16.39 22.83
C SER A 207 -34.40 15.64 24.00
N GLY A 208 -33.63 14.82 24.72
CA GLY A 208 -34.11 14.16 25.93
C GLY A 208 -34.52 15.15 27.03
N LEU A 209 -33.73 16.22 27.24
CA LEU A 209 -34.08 17.30 28.16
C LEU A 209 -35.37 18.03 27.75
N ALA A 210 -35.57 18.26 26.45
CA ALA A 210 -36.79 18.88 25.94
C ALA A 210 -38.02 18.03 26.28
N PHE A 211 -37.97 16.72 26.01
CA PHE A 211 -39.02 15.77 26.39
C PHE A 211 -39.32 15.81 27.90
N ILE A 212 -38.29 15.68 28.75
CA ILE A 212 -38.47 15.71 30.21
C ILE A 212 -39.04 17.04 30.68
N SER A 213 -38.60 18.16 30.10
CA SER A 213 -39.09 19.49 30.48
C SER A 213 -40.56 19.72 30.15
N GLU A 214 -41.08 19.06 29.11
CA GLU A 214 -42.51 19.08 28.76
C GLU A 214 -43.34 18.14 29.64
N GLU A 215 -42.81 16.96 29.98
CA GLU A 215 -43.53 15.93 30.73
C GLU A 215 -43.54 16.15 32.25
N LEU A 216 -42.50 16.74 32.85
CA LEU A 216 -42.42 16.96 34.30
C LEU A 216 -43.60 17.77 34.87
N PRO A 217 -44.03 18.89 34.26
CA PRO A 217 -45.21 19.63 34.73
C PRO A 217 -46.50 18.81 34.66
N ARG A 218 -46.71 18.08 33.56
CA ARG A 218 -47.89 17.20 33.37
C ARG A 218 -47.92 16.10 34.40
N LEU A 219 -46.78 15.47 34.66
CA LEU A 219 -46.66 14.40 35.65
C LEU A 219 -46.89 14.91 37.07
N LYS A 220 -46.41 16.13 37.40
CA LYS A 220 -46.67 16.76 38.69
C LYS A 220 -48.16 17.04 38.91
N GLU A 221 -48.86 17.55 37.90
CA GLU A 221 -50.30 17.79 37.96
C GLU A 221 -51.08 16.47 38.12
N THR A 222 -50.71 15.45 37.33
CA THR A 222 -51.32 14.12 37.40
C THR A 222 -51.10 13.45 38.75
N LEU A 223 -49.91 13.60 39.34
CA LEU A 223 -49.60 13.15 40.69
C LEU A 223 -50.49 13.83 41.73
N GLN A 224 -50.61 15.16 41.68
CA GLN A 224 -51.42 15.91 42.64
C GLN A 224 -52.90 15.52 42.56
N ASP A 225 -53.43 15.31 41.34
CA ASP A 225 -54.79 14.79 41.15
C ASP A 225 -54.96 13.36 41.68
N ALA A 226 -53.98 12.47 41.44
CA ALA A 226 -53.98 11.11 41.98
C ALA A 226 -53.94 11.11 43.52
N GLU A 227 -53.12 11.96 44.13
CA GLU A 227 -53.04 12.14 45.59
C GLU A 227 -54.37 12.62 46.18
N ASN A 228 -55.00 13.61 45.55
CA ASN A 228 -56.31 14.11 45.96
C ASN A 228 -57.38 13.03 45.88
N LYS A 229 -57.42 12.26 44.79
CA LYS A 229 -58.37 11.13 44.62
C LYS A 229 -58.15 10.03 45.64
N LEU A 230 -56.90 9.65 45.89
CA LEU A 230 -56.54 8.65 46.90
C LEU A 230 -56.94 9.11 48.31
N ASN A 231 -56.67 10.38 48.64
CA ASN A 231 -57.03 10.96 49.94
C ASN A 231 -58.56 11.04 50.13
N ALA A 232 -59.30 11.45 49.11
CA ALA A 232 -60.77 11.47 49.14
C ALA A 232 -61.35 10.06 49.33
N TYR A 233 -60.82 9.07 48.63
CA TYR A 233 -61.20 7.67 48.79
C TYR A 233 -60.91 7.14 50.21
N ARG A 234 -59.70 7.41 50.73
CA ARG A 234 -59.32 7.05 52.11
C ARG A 234 -60.24 7.67 53.17
N GLN A 235 -60.64 8.94 52.98
CA GLN A 235 -61.59 9.62 53.87
C GLN A 235 -62.99 8.99 53.84
N GLN A 236 -63.44 8.52 52.68
CA GLN A 236 -64.79 7.95 52.50
C GLN A 236 -64.88 6.48 52.91
N SER A 237 -63.84 5.68 52.66
CA SER A 237 -63.89 4.22 52.78
C SER A 237 -63.37 3.67 54.12
N GLY A 238 -62.71 4.47 54.96
CA GLY A 238 -62.32 4.13 56.33
C GLY A 238 -61.33 2.95 56.50
N SER A 239 -60.87 2.34 55.40
CA SER A 239 -59.96 1.19 55.37
C SER A 239 -58.56 1.61 54.91
N LEU A 240 -57.53 1.15 55.62
CA LEU A 240 -56.16 1.64 55.53
C LEU A 240 -55.14 0.63 54.99
N ASP A 241 -55.48 -0.66 54.87
CA ASP A 241 -54.48 -1.69 54.58
C ASP A 241 -54.69 -2.37 53.23
N ILE A 242 -53.67 -2.28 52.38
CA ILE A 242 -53.57 -3.06 51.13
C ILE A 242 -53.17 -4.48 51.51
N PRO A 243 -53.85 -5.53 50.99
CA PRO A 243 -53.45 -6.92 51.22
C PRO A 243 -51.99 -7.16 50.84
N LEU A 244 -51.27 -7.95 51.65
CA LEU A 244 -49.84 -8.20 51.47
C LEU A 244 -49.53 -8.82 50.09
N GLU A 245 -50.48 -9.58 49.54
CA GLU A 245 -50.44 -10.20 48.22
C GLU A 245 -50.49 -9.19 47.07
N SER A 246 -51.22 -8.08 47.24
CA SER A 246 -51.37 -7.03 46.21
C SER A 246 -50.19 -6.06 46.19
N LYS A 247 -49.45 -5.95 47.30
CA LYS A 247 -48.30 -5.04 47.42
C LYS A 247 -47.15 -5.42 46.47
N GLY A 248 -46.82 -6.71 46.35
CA GLY A 248 -45.76 -7.16 45.43
C GLY A 248 -46.11 -6.98 43.95
N ALA A 249 -47.39 -7.12 43.58
CA ALA A 249 -47.87 -6.83 42.23
C ALA A 249 -47.80 -5.32 41.93
N LEU A 250 -48.14 -4.49 42.91
CA LEU A 250 -48.08 -3.03 42.80
C LEU A 250 -46.63 -2.56 42.64
N GLU A 251 -45.70 -3.04 43.48
CA GLU A 251 -44.26 -2.77 43.37
C GLU A 251 -43.70 -3.14 41.98
N SER A 252 -44.05 -4.32 41.48
CA SER A 252 -43.65 -4.78 40.14
C SER A 252 -44.21 -3.88 39.04
N LEU A 253 -45.46 -3.43 39.17
CA LEU A 253 -46.12 -2.57 38.20
C LEU A 253 -45.50 -1.17 38.17
N THR A 254 -45.25 -0.56 39.33
CA THR A 254 -44.50 0.70 39.45
C THR A 254 -43.11 0.59 38.80
N GLY A 255 -42.40 -0.51 39.02
CA GLY A 255 -41.10 -0.77 38.39
C GLY A 255 -41.17 -0.85 36.86
N ILE A 256 -42.21 -1.49 36.32
CA ILE A 256 -42.41 -1.60 34.87
C ILE A 256 -42.78 -0.24 34.27
N GLU A 257 -43.70 0.51 34.87
CA GLU A 257 -44.15 1.82 34.36
C GLU A 257 -43.05 2.88 34.39
N THR A 258 -42.24 2.90 35.45
CA THR A 258 -41.05 3.75 35.53
C THR A 258 -40.05 3.41 34.41
N GLN A 259 -39.78 2.13 34.17
CA GLN A 259 -38.91 1.69 33.06
C GLN A 259 -39.46 2.05 31.68
N ILE A 260 -40.78 1.90 31.46
CA ILE A 260 -41.43 2.30 30.19
C ILE A 260 -41.20 3.81 29.96
N THR A 261 -41.41 4.64 30.98
CA THR A 261 -41.24 6.09 30.84
C THR A 261 -39.78 6.48 30.57
N LEU A 262 -38.84 5.82 31.24
CA LEU A 262 -37.41 6.01 30.97
C LEU A 262 -37.03 5.60 29.54
N LEU A 263 -37.55 4.47 29.05
CA LEU A 263 -37.31 4.02 27.68
C LEU A 263 -37.96 4.92 26.63
N LYS A 264 -39.13 5.50 26.91
CA LYS A 264 -39.73 6.53 26.03
C LYS A 264 -38.89 7.80 25.98
N THR A 265 -38.26 8.17 27.09
CA THR A 265 -37.32 9.30 27.12
C THR A 265 -36.08 9.00 26.27
N GLU A 266 -35.56 7.77 26.35
CA GLU A 266 -34.45 7.30 25.52
C GLU A 266 -34.84 7.25 24.03
N GLU A 267 -36.04 6.73 23.72
CA GLU A 267 -36.62 6.70 22.38
C GLU A 267 -36.68 8.10 21.76
N ALA A 268 -37.18 9.11 22.51
CA ALA A 268 -37.27 10.48 22.04
C ALA A 268 -35.89 11.06 21.69
N GLY A 269 -34.84 10.71 22.44
CA GLY A 269 -33.46 11.09 22.12
C GLY A 269 -32.92 10.38 20.87
N LEU A 270 -33.23 9.10 20.70
CA LEU A 270 -32.80 8.30 19.54
C LEU A 270 -33.52 8.70 18.25
N ALA A 271 -34.79 9.12 18.33
CA ALA A 271 -35.60 9.53 17.19
C ALA A 271 -35.03 10.73 16.41
N GLU A 272 -34.20 11.55 17.07
CA GLU A 272 -33.53 12.70 16.46
C GLU A 272 -32.38 12.27 15.54
N LEU A 273 -31.75 11.12 15.82
CA LEU A 273 -30.54 10.67 15.12
C LEU A 273 -30.78 9.47 14.21
N TYR A 274 -31.76 8.63 14.55
CA TYR A 274 -31.92 7.32 13.95
C TYR A 274 -33.32 7.15 13.37
N THR A 275 -33.39 6.37 12.28
CA THR A 275 -34.66 5.88 11.77
C THR A 275 -35.16 4.72 12.64
N PRO A 276 -36.47 4.42 12.61
CA PRO A 276 -37.04 3.30 13.37
C PRO A 276 -36.39 1.94 13.08
N GLU A 277 -35.76 1.78 11.91
CA GLU A 277 -35.11 0.53 11.50
C GLU A 277 -33.68 0.36 12.03
N HIS A 278 -33.13 1.38 12.70
CA HIS A 278 -31.80 1.29 13.28
C HIS A 278 -31.78 0.26 14.43
N PRO A 279 -30.74 -0.59 14.54
CA PRO A 279 -30.70 -1.65 15.56
C PRO A 279 -30.89 -1.17 17.00
N SER A 280 -30.30 -0.02 17.36
CA SER A 280 -30.48 0.55 18.71
C SER A 280 -31.90 1.04 18.97
N TYR A 281 -32.54 1.68 17.97
CA TYR A 281 -33.94 2.12 18.06
C TYR A 281 -34.87 0.92 18.20
N LYS A 282 -34.68 -0.08 17.34
CA LYS A 282 -35.45 -1.33 17.38
C LYS A 282 -35.31 -2.06 18.71
N ALA A 283 -34.11 -2.11 19.29
CA ALA A 283 -33.90 -2.72 20.61
C ALA A 283 -34.73 -2.04 21.70
N VAL A 284 -34.84 -0.71 21.68
CA VAL A 284 -35.69 0.04 22.61
C VAL A 284 -37.18 -0.27 22.39
N LEU A 285 -37.64 -0.31 21.13
CA LEU A 285 -39.01 -0.69 20.79
C LEU A 285 -39.37 -2.12 21.23
N ASP A 286 -38.48 -3.08 21.00
CA ASP A 286 -38.68 -4.47 21.39
C ASP A 286 -38.79 -4.58 22.92
N LYS A 287 -37.94 -3.84 23.66
CA LYS A 287 -38.00 -3.79 25.13
C LYS A 287 -39.29 -3.14 25.64
N LEU A 288 -39.73 -2.05 25.03
CA LEU A 288 -41.02 -1.41 25.32
C LEU A 288 -42.16 -2.41 25.11
N ALA A 289 -42.18 -3.15 24.00
CA ALA A 289 -43.21 -4.13 23.71
C ALA A 289 -43.23 -5.28 24.75
N VAL A 290 -42.07 -5.73 25.24
CA VAL A 290 -41.98 -6.74 26.30
C VAL A 290 -42.53 -6.21 27.63
N LEU A 291 -42.15 -4.99 28.01
CA LEU A 291 -42.63 -4.36 29.25
C LEU A 291 -44.13 -4.06 29.21
N GLU A 292 -44.67 -3.62 28.07
CA GLU A 292 -46.11 -3.41 27.91
C GLU A 292 -46.90 -4.72 28.03
N ARG A 293 -46.38 -5.85 27.51
CA ARG A 293 -47.00 -7.17 27.73
C ARG A 293 -46.97 -7.57 29.21
N ALA A 294 -45.85 -7.32 29.90
CA ALA A 294 -45.73 -7.62 31.32
C ALA A 294 -46.69 -6.76 32.16
N LYS A 295 -46.78 -5.46 31.87
CA LYS A 295 -47.76 -4.53 32.45
C LYS A 295 -49.19 -5.04 32.29
N ASN A 296 -49.56 -5.43 31.07
CA ASN A 296 -50.91 -5.92 30.78
C ASN A 296 -51.24 -7.22 31.52
N LYS A 297 -50.26 -8.12 31.71
CA LYS A 297 -50.43 -9.34 32.50
C LYS A 297 -50.74 -9.04 33.98
N ILE A 298 -50.03 -8.09 34.58
CA ILE A 298 -50.29 -7.67 35.97
C ILE A 298 -51.65 -6.95 36.08
N ASN A 299 -51.98 -6.10 35.12
CA ASN A 299 -53.29 -5.44 35.07
C ASN A 299 -54.46 -6.45 35.01
N GLN A 300 -54.30 -7.56 34.31
CA GLN A 300 -55.29 -8.65 34.29
C GLN A 300 -55.45 -9.30 35.67
N GLN A 301 -54.36 -9.54 36.39
CA GLN A 301 -54.40 -10.09 37.76
C GLN A 301 -55.09 -9.13 38.73
N ILE A 302 -54.86 -7.82 38.59
CA ILE A 302 -55.55 -6.80 39.40
C ILE A 302 -57.05 -6.78 39.09
N ALA A 303 -57.46 -7.02 37.84
CA ALA A 303 -58.86 -7.06 37.43
C ALA A 303 -59.66 -8.26 37.99
N GLU A 304 -58.99 -9.28 38.53
CA GLU A 304 -59.64 -10.43 39.19
C GLU A 304 -60.02 -10.14 40.66
N LEU A 305 -59.56 -9.03 41.24
CA LEU A 305 -59.81 -8.66 42.63
C LEU A 305 -61.24 -8.07 42.83
N PRO A 306 -61.79 -8.05 44.04
CA PRO A 306 -63.05 -7.36 44.33
C PRO A 306 -62.98 -5.85 44.03
N ASN A 307 -64.08 -5.25 43.53
CA ASN A 307 -64.14 -3.85 43.08
C ASN A 307 -63.59 -2.81 44.08
N THR A 308 -63.78 -3.03 45.39
CA THR A 308 -63.26 -2.13 46.42
C THR A 308 -61.74 -2.21 46.56
N GLN A 309 -61.16 -3.41 46.42
CA GLN A 309 -59.71 -3.62 46.43
C GLN A 309 -59.07 -3.11 45.13
N GLN A 310 -59.75 -3.25 43.99
CA GLN A 310 -59.28 -2.70 42.71
C GLN A 310 -59.11 -1.19 42.78
N GLU A 311 -60.09 -0.48 43.33
CA GLU A 311 -60.07 0.99 43.33
C GLU A 311 -58.97 1.55 44.23
N VAL A 312 -58.76 0.99 45.43
CA VAL A 312 -57.66 1.42 46.31
C VAL A 312 -56.29 1.10 45.70
N ILE A 313 -56.14 -0.06 45.06
CA ILE A 313 -54.91 -0.46 44.36
C ILE A 313 -54.64 0.48 43.19
N ARG A 314 -55.64 0.80 42.38
CA ARG A 314 -55.53 1.70 41.24
C ARG A 314 -55.08 3.10 41.67
N LEU A 315 -55.75 3.67 42.67
CA LEU A 315 -55.41 4.99 43.20
C LEU A 315 -54.03 5.02 43.87
N THR A 316 -53.67 3.97 44.62
CA THR A 316 -52.34 3.86 45.23
C THR A 316 -51.25 3.72 44.18
N ARG A 317 -51.47 2.86 43.17
CA ARG A 317 -50.57 2.72 42.01
C ARG A 317 -50.39 4.05 41.30
N ASP A 318 -51.46 4.77 41.01
CA ASP A 318 -51.36 6.03 40.27
C ASP A 318 -50.50 7.05 41.04
N VAL A 319 -50.61 7.12 42.38
CA VAL A 319 -49.73 7.95 43.21
C VAL A 319 -48.29 7.43 43.22
N GLU A 320 -48.08 6.14 43.50
CA GLU A 320 -46.73 5.57 43.63
C GLU A 320 -45.97 5.58 42.29
N THR A 321 -46.63 5.24 41.17
CA THR A 321 -46.03 5.30 39.82
C THR A 321 -45.68 6.73 39.47
N ASN A 322 -46.60 7.69 39.65
CA ASN A 322 -46.35 9.06 39.26
C ASN A 322 -45.24 9.67 40.12
N GLN A 323 -45.23 9.40 41.43
CA GLN A 323 -44.18 9.84 42.34
C GLN A 323 -42.82 9.24 41.97
N ALA A 324 -42.75 7.92 41.78
CA ALA A 324 -41.51 7.24 41.40
C ALA A 324 -40.99 7.73 40.04
N THR A 325 -41.88 7.86 39.05
CA THR A 325 -41.54 8.36 37.72
C THR A 325 -41.06 9.81 37.78
N TYR A 326 -41.69 10.66 38.60
CA TYR A 326 -41.29 12.05 38.77
C TYR A 326 -39.87 12.17 39.31
N VAL A 327 -39.55 11.41 40.37
CA VAL A 327 -38.20 11.38 40.94
C VAL A 327 -37.18 10.86 39.93
N GLN A 328 -37.52 9.81 39.17
CA GLN A 328 -36.64 9.26 38.14
C GLN A 328 -36.41 10.23 36.98
N LEU A 329 -37.46 10.91 36.47
CA LEU A 329 -37.33 11.93 35.43
C LEU A 329 -36.52 13.13 35.92
N LEU A 330 -36.68 13.54 37.18
CA LEU A 330 -35.87 14.60 37.77
C LEU A 330 -34.38 14.20 37.85
N SER A 331 -34.10 12.97 38.29
CA SER A 331 -32.73 12.42 38.29
C SER A 331 -32.17 12.36 36.87
N LYS A 332 -32.97 11.93 35.89
CA LYS A 332 -32.57 11.86 34.49
C LYS A 332 -32.32 13.25 33.90
N GLN A 333 -33.13 14.24 34.28
CA GLN A 333 -32.92 15.63 33.91
C GLN A 333 -31.56 16.15 34.42
N GLN A 334 -31.21 15.85 35.67
CA GLN A 334 -29.91 16.21 36.25
C GLN A 334 -28.76 15.53 35.50
N GLU A 335 -28.87 14.23 35.23
CA GLU A 335 -27.88 13.47 34.46
C GLU A 335 -27.66 14.09 33.06
N LEU A 336 -28.74 14.37 32.32
CA LEU A 336 -28.64 14.96 30.98
C LEU A 336 -28.12 16.41 31.01
N ASN A 337 -28.45 17.19 32.06
CA ASN A 337 -27.87 18.52 32.26
C ASN A 337 -26.36 18.45 32.51
N ILE A 338 -25.90 17.48 33.30
CA ILE A 338 -24.46 17.24 33.51
C ILE A 338 -23.79 16.82 32.20
N MET A 339 -24.40 15.93 31.43
CA MET A 339 -23.88 15.51 30.11
C MET A 339 -23.74 16.69 29.15
N LYS A 340 -24.79 17.52 29.05
CA LYS A 340 -24.79 18.74 28.23
C LYS A 340 -23.76 19.78 28.70
N ALA A 341 -23.59 19.94 30.01
CA ALA A 341 -22.64 20.90 30.59
C ALA A 341 -21.18 20.43 30.56
N SER A 342 -20.93 19.13 30.75
CA SER A 342 -19.61 18.50 30.67
C SER A 342 -19.03 18.67 29.27
N ALA A 343 -19.88 18.51 28.24
CA ALA A 343 -19.52 18.66 26.83
C ALA A 343 -18.26 17.90 26.41
N GLN A 344 -17.83 16.92 27.22
CA GLN A 344 -16.77 15.97 26.93
C GLN A 344 -17.52 14.76 26.37
N GLY A 345 -17.51 14.60 25.05
CA GLY A 345 -18.13 13.45 24.39
C GLY A 345 -17.45 12.14 24.82
N ASN A 346 -17.98 11.00 24.39
CA ASN A 346 -17.48 9.70 24.80
C ASN A 346 -16.15 9.27 24.10
N VAL A 347 -15.51 10.17 23.35
CA VAL A 347 -14.24 9.95 22.66
C VAL A 347 -13.22 10.97 23.14
N ARG A 348 -12.01 10.50 23.45
CA ARG A 348 -10.87 11.33 23.81
C ARG A 348 -9.64 11.02 22.98
N ILE A 349 -8.85 12.04 22.70
CA ILE A 349 -7.53 11.89 22.08
C ILE A 349 -6.53 11.51 23.17
N VAL A 350 -5.92 10.33 23.05
CA VAL A 350 -4.87 9.88 23.99
C VAL A 350 -3.51 10.37 23.54
N ASP A 351 -3.27 10.35 22.22
CA ASP A 351 -1.99 10.74 21.65
C ASP A 351 -2.20 11.43 20.29
N TYR A 352 -1.54 12.57 20.10
CA TYR A 352 -1.59 13.30 18.85
C TYR A 352 -0.53 12.78 17.87
N ALA A 353 -0.76 12.98 16.58
CA ALA A 353 0.23 12.67 15.55
C ALA A 353 1.44 13.61 15.68
N TYR A 354 2.64 13.02 15.76
CA TYR A 354 3.90 13.73 15.68
C TYR A 354 4.42 13.75 14.23
N VAL A 355 5.33 14.69 13.94
CA VAL A 355 6.01 14.75 12.64
C VAL A 355 7.06 13.65 12.58
N PRO A 356 6.99 12.70 11.63
CA PRO A 356 7.95 11.61 11.57
C PRO A 356 9.35 12.12 11.20
N GLU A 357 10.38 11.63 11.90
CA GLU A 357 11.78 11.99 11.63
C GLU A 357 12.33 11.33 10.37
N ASN A 358 11.85 10.11 10.06
CA ASN A 358 12.32 9.30 8.95
C ASN A 358 11.16 8.87 8.04
N PRO A 359 11.34 8.83 6.71
CA PRO A 359 10.30 8.39 5.79
C PRO A 359 10.01 6.90 5.97
N VAL A 360 8.72 6.54 6.01
CA VAL A 360 8.27 5.14 6.19
C VAL A 360 8.47 4.28 4.94
N ALA A 361 8.45 4.91 3.76
CA ALA A 361 8.65 4.28 2.46
C ALA A 361 9.26 5.29 1.46
N PRO A 362 9.97 4.83 0.42
CA PRO A 362 10.44 3.46 0.18
C PRO A 362 11.65 3.07 1.04
N ARG A 363 11.73 1.80 1.48
CA ARG A 363 12.86 1.27 2.27
C ARG A 363 14.10 1.04 1.38
N LYS A 364 14.86 2.11 1.13
CA LYS A 364 16.00 2.14 0.19
C LYS A 364 16.96 0.95 0.35
N ALA A 365 17.33 0.58 1.58
CA ALA A 365 18.25 -0.52 1.86
C ALA A 365 17.75 -1.89 1.35
N VAL A 366 16.47 -2.19 1.55
CA VAL A 366 15.86 -3.46 1.08
C VAL A 366 15.79 -3.48 -0.45
N ILE A 367 15.40 -2.35 -1.05
CA ILE A 367 15.31 -2.22 -2.51
C ILE A 367 16.69 -2.38 -3.14
N THR A 368 17.71 -1.70 -2.62
CA THR A 368 19.09 -1.82 -3.14
C THR A 368 19.63 -3.25 -3.04
N LEU A 369 19.34 -3.96 -1.95
CA LEU A 369 19.77 -5.35 -1.79
C LEU A 369 19.09 -6.26 -2.83
N LEU A 370 17.77 -6.15 -2.97
CA LEU A 370 17.01 -6.94 -3.94
C LEU A 370 17.41 -6.61 -5.38
N SER A 371 17.63 -5.34 -5.71
CA SER A 371 18.12 -4.93 -7.03
C SER A 371 19.52 -5.46 -7.32
N ALA A 372 20.43 -5.44 -6.34
CA ALA A 372 21.78 -6.00 -6.50
C ALA A 372 21.75 -7.52 -6.72
N LEU A 373 20.93 -8.25 -5.96
CA LEU A 373 20.74 -9.69 -6.15
C LEU A 373 20.18 -10.00 -7.54
N ALA A 374 19.14 -9.28 -7.97
CA ALA A 374 18.55 -9.45 -9.29
C ALA A 374 19.57 -9.16 -10.41
N ALA A 375 20.34 -8.08 -10.29
CA ALA A 375 21.39 -7.75 -11.25
C ALA A 375 22.49 -8.82 -11.32
N GLY A 376 22.91 -9.37 -10.16
CA GLY A 376 23.86 -10.47 -10.08
C GLY A 376 23.36 -11.73 -10.78
N SER A 377 22.10 -12.12 -10.52
CA SER A 377 21.47 -13.28 -11.16
C SER A 377 21.32 -13.10 -12.67
N LEU A 378 20.88 -11.93 -13.14
CA LEU A 378 20.77 -11.62 -14.56
C LEU A 378 22.13 -11.65 -15.26
N THR A 379 23.17 -11.14 -14.60
CA THR A 379 24.54 -11.17 -15.14
C THR A 379 25.06 -12.61 -15.27
N ALA A 380 24.86 -13.44 -14.24
CA ALA A 380 25.23 -14.84 -14.27
C ALA A 380 24.48 -15.60 -15.38
N LEU A 381 23.17 -15.35 -15.53
CA LEU A 381 22.35 -15.94 -16.58
C LEU A 381 22.83 -15.51 -17.97
N TRP A 382 23.13 -14.23 -18.16
CA TRP A 382 23.64 -13.71 -19.43
C TRP A 382 25.00 -14.34 -19.78
N LEU A 383 25.92 -14.46 -18.83
CA LEU A 383 27.20 -15.13 -19.03
C LEU A 383 27.03 -16.60 -19.42
N MET A 384 26.10 -17.31 -18.78
CA MET A 384 25.80 -18.72 -19.07
C MET A 384 25.21 -18.91 -20.47
N ILE A 385 24.24 -18.07 -20.87
CA ILE A 385 23.68 -18.07 -22.23
C ILE A 385 24.77 -17.75 -23.25
N ARG A 386 25.55 -16.70 -23.01
CA ARG A 386 26.67 -16.31 -23.88
C ARG A 386 27.68 -17.45 -24.05
N ASN A 387 27.94 -18.22 -23.00
CA ASN A 387 28.86 -19.36 -23.09
C ASN A 387 28.26 -20.53 -23.89
N ARG A 388 26.96 -20.79 -23.77
CA ARG A 388 26.26 -21.80 -24.59
C ARG A 388 26.19 -21.44 -26.07
N MET A 389 26.22 -20.16 -26.42
CA MET A 389 26.20 -19.69 -27.82
C MET A 389 27.56 -19.78 -28.52
N LYS A 390 28.64 -20.20 -27.84
CA LYS A 390 29.94 -20.43 -28.49
C LYS A 390 29.90 -21.76 -29.23
N ASN A 391 29.78 -21.70 -30.54
CA ASN A 391 29.82 -22.87 -31.42
C ASN A 391 31.29 -23.20 -31.75
N GLY A 392 31.75 -24.39 -31.35
CA GLY A 392 33.05 -24.96 -31.70
C GLY A 392 33.08 -26.42 -31.28
N ILE A 393 33.85 -27.24 -32.00
CA ILE A 393 34.01 -28.66 -31.67
C ILE A 393 34.89 -28.74 -30.41
N THR A 394 34.34 -29.23 -29.30
CA THR A 394 35.05 -29.27 -28.02
C THR A 394 35.46 -30.67 -27.58
N SER A 395 34.83 -31.70 -28.13
CA SER A 395 35.12 -33.11 -27.84
C SER A 395 35.34 -33.93 -29.11
N SER A 396 36.11 -35.02 -29.02
CA SER A 396 36.25 -36.01 -30.09
C SER A 396 34.94 -36.71 -30.41
N GLU A 397 34.07 -36.91 -29.41
CA GLU A 397 32.73 -37.51 -29.56
C GLU A 397 31.85 -36.71 -30.53
N GLU A 398 31.99 -35.38 -30.58
CA GLU A 398 31.26 -34.52 -31.52
C GLU A 398 31.65 -34.79 -32.98
N ILE A 399 32.90 -35.20 -33.23
CA ILE A 399 33.39 -35.57 -34.58
C ILE A 399 32.94 -36.99 -34.94
N GLU A 400 32.96 -37.91 -33.99
CA GLU A 400 32.49 -39.29 -34.19
C GLU A 400 30.99 -39.33 -34.49
N ASN A 401 30.19 -38.46 -33.86
CA ASN A 401 28.76 -38.28 -34.18
C ASN A 401 28.50 -37.78 -35.61
N LEU A 402 29.53 -37.22 -36.29
CA LEU A 402 29.46 -36.85 -37.71
C LEU A 402 29.90 -37.99 -38.64
N ASN A 403 30.03 -39.21 -38.13
CA ASN A 403 30.58 -40.39 -38.84
C ASN A 403 32.00 -40.17 -39.39
N LEU A 404 32.80 -39.34 -38.72
CA LEU A 404 34.20 -39.13 -39.05
C LEU A 404 35.09 -39.81 -38.00
N GLU A 405 36.07 -40.58 -38.46
CA GLU A 405 37.04 -41.23 -37.59
C GLU A 405 38.09 -40.22 -37.09
N VAL A 406 38.29 -40.16 -35.78
CA VAL A 406 39.32 -39.32 -35.17
C VAL A 406 40.65 -40.08 -35.14
N VAL A 407 41.47 -39.87 -36.18
CA VAL A 407 42.76 -40.58 -36.36
C VAL A 407 43.80 -40.22 -35.28
N ALA A 408 43.81 -38.97 -34.81
CA ALA A 408 44.66 -38.54 -33.70
C ALA A 408 44.17 -37.24 -33.06
N LEU A 409 44.41 -37.10 -31.75
CA LEU A 409 44.26 -35.85 -31.01
C LEU A 409 45.64 -35.25 -30.73
N VAL A 410 45.96 -34.14 -31.40
CA VAL A 410 47.25 -33.48 -31.23
C VAL A 410 47.09 -32.31 -30.26
N PRO A 411 47.63 -32.39 -29.02
CA PRO A 411 47.56 -31.29 -28.08
C PRO A 411 48.42 -30.12 -28.56
N HIS A 412 48.12 -28.92 -28.06
CA HIS A 412 48.98 -27.77 -28.34
C HIS A 412 50.37 -27.93 -27.71
N SER A 413 51.42 -27.71 -28.51
CA SER A 413 52.80 -27.60 -28.00
C SER A 413 52.96 -26.32 -27.17
N LYS A 414 53.25 -26.49 -25.88
CA LYS A 414 53.51 -25.36 -24.95
C LYS A 414 54.76 -24.57 -25.36
N THR A 415 55.78 -25.26 -25.89
CA THR A 415 57.04 -24.64 -26.31
C THR A 415 56.86 -23.79 -27.57
N GLN A 416 56.13 -24.31 -28.58
CA GLN A 416 55.78 -23.56 -29.78
C GLN A 416 54.92 -22.33 -29.44
N GLN A 417 53.88 -22.49 -28.62
CA GLN A 417 52.99 -21.40 -28.24
C GLN A 417 53.74 -20.25 -27.56
N LYS A 418 54.65 -20.57 -26.62
CA LYS A 418 55.48 -19.55 -25.97
C LYS A 418 56.36 -18.81 -26.99
N ARG A 419 57.06 -19.53 -27.87
CA ARG A 419 57.96 -18.94 -28.88
C ARG A 419 57.20 -18.08 -29.91
N ASP A 420 56.02 -18.53 -30.33
CA ASP A 420 55.14 -17.77 -31.21
C ASP A 420 54.60 -16.51 -30.54
N PHE A 421 54.21 -16.59 -29.26
CA PHE A 421 53.76 -15.45 -28.47
C PHE A 421 54.86 -14.40 -28.30
N PHE A 422 56.08 -14.82 -27.91
CA PHE A 422 57.22 -13.92 -27.78
C PHE A 422 57.57 -13.25 -29.11
N LYS A 423 57.59 -13.99 -30.23
CA LYS A 423 57.91 -13.42 -31.55
C LYS A 423 56.84 -12.42 -32.03
N SER A 424 55.57 -12.70 -31.77
CA SER A 424 54.43 -11.83 -32.11
C SER A 424 54.44 -10.52 -31.31
N LYS A 425 54.84 -10.56 -30.02
CA LYS A 425 54.89 -9.36 -29.16
C LYS A 425 56.02 -8.39 -29.53
N PHE A 426 57.13 -8.89 -30.10
CA PHE A 426 58.32 -8.09 -30.43
C PHE A 426 58.44 -7.68 -31.91
N LYS A 427 57.66 -8.26 -32.84
CA LYS A 427 57.62 -7.83 -34.25
C LYS A 427 56.19 -7.52 -34.69
N LYS A 428 55.95 -6.30 -35.21
CA LYS A 428 54.65 -5.85 -35.77
C LYS A 428 54.16 -6.68 -36.97
N THR A 429 54.97 -7.56 -37.52
CA THR A 429 54.59 -8.56 -38.53
C THR A 429 54.30 -9.89 -37.84
N GLY A 430 53.01 -10.25 -37.73
CA GLY A 430 52.53 -11.50 -37.14
C GLY A 430 53.16 -12.72 -37.81
N GLY A 431 54.27 -13.20 -37.27
CA GLY A 431 55.07 -14.28 -37.83
C GLY A 431 55.23 -15.43 -36.85
N ARG A 432 54.91 -16.64 -37.30
CA ARG A 432 55.20 -17.90 -36.59
C ARG A 432 56.70 -18.04 -36.35
N SER A 433 57.11 -18.61 -35.23
CA SER A 433 58.50 -18.99 -34.98
C SER A 433 58.92 -20.05 -35.99
N ASN A 434 60.19 -20.01 -36.43
CA ASN A 434 60.74 -21.03 -37.33
C ASN A 434 61.17 -22.23 -36.48
N TYR A 435 60.27 -22.69 -35.60
CA TYR A 435 60.53 -23.77 -34.67
C TYR A 435 59.76 -25.00 -35.14
N LEU A 436 60.48 -26.09 -35.31
CA LEU A 436 59.91 -27.37 -35.71
C LEU A 436 60.08 -28.37 -34.56
N PRO A 437 59.03 -28.57 -33.73
CA PRO A 437 59.12 -29.40 -32.53
C PRO A 437 59.70 -30.79 -32.78
N ALA A 438 59.32 -31.46 -33.87
CA ALA A 438 59.80 -32.79 -34.21
C ALA A 438 61.33 -32.89 -34.41
N SER A 439 62.00 -31.77 -34.72
CA SER A 439 63.45 -31.70 -34.90
C SER A 439 64.20 -31.17 -33.68
N GLU A 440 63.60 -30.24 -32.93
CA GLU A 440 64.27 -29.51 -31.85
C GLU A 440 63.91 -30.01 -30.44
N ASP A 441 62.72 -30.58 -30.23
CA ASP A 441 62.25 -31.07 -28.93
C ASP A 441 61.54 -32.41 -29.06
N ARG A 442 62.32 -33.47 -28.86
CA ARG A 442 61.84 -34.85 -28.99
C ARG A 442 60.82 -35.26 -27.92
N ALA A 443 60.76 -34.54 -26.80
CA ALA A 443 59.91 -34.83 -25.65
C ALA A 443 58.58 -34.04 -25.67
N ASP A 444 58.34 -33.21 -26.68
CA ASP A 444 57.10 -32.44 -26.79
C ASP A 444 55.88 -33.38 -26.96
N THR A 445 54.85 -33.16 -26.14
CA THR A 445 53.61 -33.95 -26.16
C THR A 445 52.89 -33.93 -27.51
N ALA A 446 53.00 -32.82 -28.26
CA ALA A 446 52.44 -32.73 -29.60
C ALA A 446 53.20 -33.62 -30.59
N VAL A 447 54.52 -33.74 -30.44
CA VAL A 447 55.36 -34.60 -31.28
C VAL A 447 55.06 -36.07 -30.99
N GLU A 448 54.83 -36.45 -29.73
CA GLU A 448 54.43 -37.82 -29.38
C GLU A 448 53.07 -38.18 -29.98
N ALA A 449 52.08 -37.27 -29.92
CA ALA A 449 50.80 -37.46 -30.60
C ALA A 449 50.97 -37.59 -32.13
N ILE A 450 51.94 -36.89 -32.73
CA ILE A 450 52.25 -37.01 -34.16
C ILE A 450 52.97 -38.35 -34.47
N ARG A 451 53.75 -38.90 -33.54
CA ARG A 451 54.31 -40.27 -33.68
C ARG A 451 53.20 -41.33 -33.65
N ALA A 452 52.21 -41.17 -32.78
CA ALA A 452 51.01 -42.01 -32.78
C ALA A 452 50.23 -41.86 -34.10
N LEU A 453 50.02 -40.62 -34.57
CA LEU A 453 49.39 -40.34 -35.86
C LEU A 453 50.13 -41.02 -37.03
N ARG A 454 51.47 -41.02 -37.04
CA ARG A 454 52.27 -41.74 -38.03
C ARG A 454 51.93 -43.23 -38.04
N THR A 455 51.85 -43.85 -36.87
CA THR A 455 51.55 -45.28 -36.76
C THR A 455 50.14 -45.58 -37.27
N ASN A 456 49.15 -44.76 -36.91
CA ASN A 456 47.78 -44.92 -37.39
C ASN A 456 47.68 -44.77 -38.92
N ILE A 457 48.31 -43.72 -39.48
CA ILE A 457 48.39 -43.52 -40.93
C ILE A 457 49.08 -44.70 -41.62
N TYR A 458 50.16 -45.24 -41.03
CA TYR A 458 50.86 -46.40 -41.60
C TYR A 458 49.91 -47.59 -41.79
N PHE A 459 49.07 -47.88 -40.79
CA PHE A 459 48.07 -48.94 -40.90
C PHE A 459 46.95 -48.60 -41.89
N SER A 460 46.42 -47.36 -41.87
CA SER A 460 45.39 -46.93 -42.83
C SER A 460 45.88 -46.93 -44.28
N MET A 461 47.19 -46.79 -44.50
CA MET A 461 47.79 -46.80 -45.84
C MET A 461 48.16 -48.20 -46.36
N LEU A 462 48.05 -49.26 -45.55
CA LEU A 462 48.34 -50.64 -46.02
C LEU A 462 47.39 -51.06 -47.16
N ASP A 463 46.14 -50.60 -47.09
CA ASP A 463 45.10 -50.91 -48.07
C ASP A 463 44.97 -49.81 -49.17
N ALA A 464 45.80 -48.78 -49.13
CA ALA A 464 45.74 -47.67 -50.08
C ALA A 464 46.49 -48.00 -51.39
N PRO A 465 45.98 -47.55 -52.56
CA PRO A 465 46.59 -47.85 -53.87
C PRO A 465 47.91 -47.11 -54.12
N ASN A 466 48.24 -46.09 -53.32
CA ASN A 466 49.46 -45.30 -53.44
C ASN A 466 49.94 -44.78 -52.09
N ASN A 467 51.14 -44.21 -52.07
CA ASN A 467 51.79 -43.63 -50.89
C ASN A 467 51.63 -42.10 -50.80
N ILE A 468 50.58 -41.54 -51.40
CA ILE A 468 50.33 -40.09 -51.44
C ILE A 468 49.35 -39.72 -50.34
N LEU A 469 49.79 -38.91 -49.38
CA LEU A 469 48.94 -38.35 -48.32
C LEU A 469 48.68 -36.86 -48.58
N MET A 470 47.41 -36.47 -48.62
CA MET A 470 47.01 -35.06 -48.61
C MET A 470 46.55 -34.65 -47.21
N ILE A 471 47.13 -33.59 -46.66
CA ILE A 471 46.69 -32.98 -45.40
C ILE A 471 45.97 -31.68 -45.69
N THR A 472 44.68 -31.63 -45.37
CA THR A 472 43.83 -30.45 -45.52
C THR A 472 43.08 -30.15 -44.21
N GLY A 473 42.25 -29.12 -44.19
CA GLY A 473 41.53 -28.73 -42.97
C GLY A 473 40.47 -27.67 -43.23
N ALA A 474 39.42 -27.71 -42.43
CA ALA A 474 38.16 -26.98 -42.64
C ALA A 474 38.26 -25.45 -42.52
N ALA A 475 39.35 -24.91 -41.94
CA ALA A 475 39.54 -23.48 -41.77
C ALA A 475 41.01 -23.05 -41.97
N PRO A 476 41.28 -21.77 -42.33
CA PRO A 476 42.60 -21.18 -42.19
C PRO A 476 43.13 -21.36 -40.76
N GLU A 477 44.45 -21.50 -40.62
CA GLU A 477 45.10 -21.64 -39.29
C GLU A 477 44.76 -22.88 -38.45
N ALA A 478 44.01 -23.85 -39.00
CA ALA A 478 43.71 -25.14 -38.37
C ALA A 478 44.94 -26.07 -38.13
N GLY A 479 46.18 -25.56 -38.17
CA GLY A 479 47.38 -26.37 -37.90
C GLY A 479 47.87 -27.27 -39.04
N LYS A 480 47.25 -27.25 -40.22
CA LYS A 480 47.60 -28.10 -41.39
C LYS A 480 49.10 -28.19 -41.68
N SER A 481 49.76 -27.06 -41.88
CA SER A 481 51.20 -27.04 -42.21
C SER A 481 52.08 -27.45 -41.01
N PHE A 482 51.62 -27.21 -39.78
CA PHE A 482 52.31 -27.69 -38.57
C PHE A 482 52.30 -29.21 -38.51
N ILE A 483 51.14 -29.83 -38.71
CA ILE A 483 51.01 -31.30 -38.75
C ILE A 483 51.83 -31.85 -39.92
N SER A 484 51.72 -31.26 -41.11
CA SER A 484 52.42 -31.74 -42.32
C SER A 484 53.95 -31.73 -42.15
N ALA A 485 54.52 -30.63 -41.63
CA ALA A 485 55.97 -30.52 -41.43
C ALA A 485 56.49 -31.48 -40.36
N ASN A 486 55.81 -31.55 -39.21
CA ASN A 486 56.23 -32.41 -38.11
C ASN A 486 56.02 -33.89 -38.45
N LEU A 487 54.92 -34.26 -39.11
CA LEU A 487 54.67 -35.63 -39.56
C LEU A 487 55.71 -36.08 -40.59
N ALA A 488 56.02 -35.23 -41.57
CA ALA A 488 57.07 -35.52 -42.56
C ALA A 488 58.43 -35.75 -41.88
N THR A 489 58.75 -34.94 -40.87
CA THR A 489 59.99 -35.08 -40.08
C THR A 489 60.00 -36.39 -39.29
N VAL A 490 58.91 -36.73 -38.61
CA VAL A 490 58.76 -37.97 -37.81
C VAL A 490 58.75 -39.22 -38.70
N MET A 491 58.21 -39.13 -39.92
CA MET A 491 58.30 -40.19 -40.93
C MET A 491 59.72 -40.33 -41.48
N ALA A 492 60.41 -39.23 -41.78
CA ALA A 492 61.80 -39.26 -42.26
C ALA A 492 62.76 -39.84 -41.20
N GLN A 493 62.53 -39.54 -39.91
CA GLN A 493 63.28 -40.12 -38.78
C GLN A 493 63.17 -41.65 -38.70
N SER A 494 62.12 -42.25 -39.29
CA SER A 494 61.98 -43.72 -39.38
C SER A 494 62.77 -44.34 -40.55
N GLY A 495 63.63 -43.57 -41.22
CA GLY A 495 64.47 -44.04 -42.33
C GLY A 495 63.76 -44.08 -43.69
N LYS A 496 62.55 -43.52 -43.80
CA LYS A 496 61.80 -43.43 -45.07
C LYS A 496 62.21 -42.19 -45.86
N ARG A 497 62.18 -42.29 -47.20
CA ARG A 497 62.32 -41.13 -48.10
C ARG A 497 60.98 -40.41 -48.20
N ILE A 498 60.92 -39.20 -47.66
CA ILE A 498 59.69 -38.40 -47.61
C ILE A 498 59.85 -37.16 -48.48
N LEU A 499 58.88 -36.92 -49.36
CA LEU A 499 58.74 -35.68 -50.12
C LEU A 499 57.56 -34.90 -49.56
N LEU A 500 57.82 -33.72 -48.99
CA LEU A 500 56.79 -32.79 -48.55
C LEU A 500 56.58 -31.73 -49.63
N ILE A 501 55.37 -31.65 -50.17
CA ILE A 501 55.00 -30.71 -51.22
C ILE A 501 54.12 -29.62 -50.60
N ASP A 502 54.59 -28.37 -50.59
CA ASP A 502 53.78 -27.23 -50.14
C ASP A 502 52.87 -26.76 -51.28
N THR A 503 51.58 -27.13 -51.21
CA THR A 503 50.57 -26.71 -52.18
C THR A 503 49.85 -25.42 -51.78
N ASP A 504 50.17 -24.81 -50.62
CA ASP A 504 49.63 -23.51 -50.21
C ASP A 504 50.46 -22.37 -50.83
N MET A 505 50.21 -22.09 -52.10
CA MET A 505 50.90 -21.01 -52.83
C MET A 505 50.51 -19.59 -52.35
N ARG A 506 49.48 -19.46 -51.50
CA ARG A 506 48.97 -18.16 -51.05
C ARG A 506 49.63 -17.69 -49.75
N LYS A 507 49.69 -18.56 -48.74
CA LYS A 507 50.27 -18.27 -47.42
C LYS A 507 51.30 -19.31 -46.98
N GLY A 508 51.91 -20.01 -47.93
CA GLY A 508 53.00 -20.96 -47.70
C GLY A 508 54.13 -20.37 -46.85
N TYR A 509 54.56 -21.15 -45.86
CA TYR A 509 55.64 -20.78 -44.93
C TYR A 509 56.56 -21.95 -44.59
N LEU A 510 56.39 -23.10 -45.27
CA LEU A 510 57.22 -24.29 -45.02
C LEU A 510 58.68 -24.05 -45.38
N ASP A 511 58.95 -23.23 -46.41
CA ASP A 511 60.30 -22.80 -46.78
C ASP A 511 61.05 -22.17 -45.59
N ARG A 512 60.40 -21.23 -44.89
CA ARG A 512 60.95 -20.57 -43.70
C ARG A 512 61.06 -21.52 -42.51
N LEU A 513 60.13 -22.46 -42.37
CA LEU A 513 60.14 -23.44 -41.28
C LEU A 513 61.33 -24.40 -41.38
N PHE A 514 61.68 -24.83 -42.58
CA PHE A 514 62.85 -25.70 -42.84
C PHE A 514 64.14 -24.92 -43.13
N GLY A 515 64.12 -23.58 -43.06
CA GLY A 515 65.30 -22.75 -43.30
C GLY A 515 65.80 -22.76 -44.75
N LEU A 516 64.93 -23.09 -45.71
CA LEU A 516 65.26 -23.19 -47.13
C LEU A 516 65.12 -21.83 -47.82
N THR A 517 66.05 -21.53 -48.74
CA THR A 517 65.95 -20.36 -49.62
C THR A 517 65.41 -20.82 -50.98
N PRO A 518 64.16 -20.50 -51.36
CA PRO A 518 63.54 -21.04 -52.56
C PRO A 518 64.22 -20.50 -53.83
N ARG A 519 64.74 -21.40 -54.68
CA ARG A 519 65.27 -21.07 -56.01
C ARG A 519 64.22 -21.20 -57.14
N VAL A 520 63.27 -22.12 -56.97
CA VAL A 520 62.12 -22.37 -57.86
C VAL A 520 60.92 -22.68 -56.95
N ARG A 521 59.72 -22.23 -57.34
CA ARG A 521 58.47 -22.52 -56.63
C ARG A 521 57.54 -23.34 -57.52
N LEU A 522 56.65 -24.11 -56.90
CA LEU A 522 55.51 -24.72 -57.60
C LEU A 522 54.69 -23.57 -58.22
N VAL A 523 54.28 -23.75 -59.48
CA VAL A 523 53.49 -22.78 -60.27
C VAL A 523 52.05 -23.26 -60.35
#